data_AF-I1NRU8-F1
#
_entry.id   AF-I1NRU8-F1
#
_cell.length_a   1.000
_cell.length_b   1.000
_cell.length_c   1.000
_cell.angle_alpha   90.00
_cell.angle_beta   90.00
_cell.angle_gamma   90.00
#
_symmetry.space_group_name_H-M   'P 1'
#
loop_
_entity.id
_entity.type
_entity.pdbx_description
1 polymer ?
#
loop_
_entity_poly.entity_id
_entity_poly.type
_entity_poly.pdbx_seq_one_letter_code
_entity_poly.pdbx_strand_id
1 'polypeptide(L)'
;DLSKLNRNPAQVIYISGHALESCLQPENCVEIKPWKLENDDTQLLDLIPFLEYVAMARPSDIRAVLASYQGRDIPAEFIERSKEHQR
;
A
#
# COMPACT_ATOMS: atom_id res chain seq x y z
N ASP A 1 12.10 -7.85 8.96
CA ASP A 1 12.83 -8.42 7.80
C ASP A 1 11.90 -9.33 6.99
N LEU A 2 11.44 -8.85 5.83
CA LEU A 2 10.53 -9.58 4.94
C LEU A 2 11.23 -10.74 4.20
N SER A 3 12.56 -10.73 4.10
CA SER A 3 13.32 -11.81 3.44
C SER A 3 13.13 -13.18 4.12
N LYS A 4 12.68 -13.19 5.38
CA LYS A 4 12.44 -14.40 6.17
C LYS A 4 11.09 -15.06 5.91
N LEU A 5 10.21 -14.45 5.11
CA LEU A 5 8.85 -14.97 4.86
C LEU A 5 8.81 -16.14 3.88
N ASN A 6 9.93 -16.46 3.21
CA ASN A 6 9.96 -17.43 2.11
C ASN A 6 8.83 -17.15 1.09
N ARG A 7 8.74 -15.89 0.68
CA ARG A 7 7.79 -15.36 -0.31
C ARG A 7 8.56 -14.51 -1.31
N ASN A 8 8.07 -14.48 -2.55
CA ASN A 8 8.61 -13.60 -3.57
C ASN A 8 8.38 -12.13 -3.17
N PRO A 9 9.44 -11.32 -2.95
CA PRO A 9 9.28 -9.91 -2.57
C PRO A 9 8.48 -9.09 -3.59
N ALA A 10 8.46 -9.49 -4.86
CA ALA A 10 7.65 -8.84 -5.91
C ALA A 10 6.13 -9.01 -5.70
N GLN A 11 5.71 -9.84 -4.74
CA GLN A 11 4.31 -10.16 -4.43
C GLN A 11 3.98 -9.97 -2.94
N VAL A 12 4.77 -9.19 -2.22
CA VAL A 12 4.59 -8.92 -0.77
C VAL A 12 4.33 -7.43 -0.57
N ILE A 13 3.32 -7.11 0.24
CA ILE A 13 3.06 -5.76 0.75
C ILE A 13 3.11 -5.83 2.27
N TYR A 14 3.79 -4.89 2.91
CA TYR A 14 3.84 -4.73 4.36
C TYR A 14 3.14 -3.42 4.77
N ILE A 15 2.00 -3.52 5.43
CA ILE A 15 1.22 -2.35 5.88
C ILE A 15 1.42 -2.16 7.37
N SER A 16 1.85 -0.97 7.80
CA SER A 16 2.10 -0.68 9.22
C SER A 16 2.06 0.83 9.50
N GLY A 17 1.74 1.20 10.75
CA GLY A 17 1.81 2.58 11.21
C GLY A 17 3.24 3.15 11.30
N HIS A 18 4.23 2.26 11.35
CA HIS A 18 5.65 2.57 11.48
C HIS A 18 6.44 1.81 10.43
N ALA A 19 5.89 1.72 9.22
CA ALA A 19 6.41 0.84 8.19
C ALA A 19 7.84 1.26 7.79
N LEU A 20 8.10 2.56 7.62
CA LEU A 20 9.41 3.04 7.16
C LEU A 20 10.49 2.96 8.25
N GLU A 21 10.10 2.98 9.52
CA GLU A 21 11.03 2.90 10.66
C GLU A 21 11.46 1.46 10.98
N SER A 22 10.62 0.47 10.69
CA SER A 22 10.79 -0.92 11.16
C SER A 22 11.11 -1.93 10.07
N CYS A 23 10.93 -1.55 8.80
CA CYS A 23 11.00 -2.46 7.66
C CYS A 23 12.38 -2.39 6.99
N LEU A 24 13.03 -3.55 6.78
CA LEU A 24 14.33 -3.63 6.09
C LEU A 24 14.22 -3.56 4.55
N GLN A 25 12.99 -3.54 4.03
CA GLN A 25 12.70 -3.54 2.60
C GLN A 25 11.68 -2.43 2.29
N PRO A 26 12.04 -1.14 2.47
CA PRO A 26 11.12 0.02 2.36
C PRO A 26 10.27 0.03 1.08
N GLU A 27 10.78 -0.54 0.00
CA GLU A 27 10.10 -0.68 -1.29
C GLU A 27 8.85 -1.59 -1.26
N ASN A 28 8.69 -2.41 -0.22
CA ASN A 28 7.53 -3.27 0.01
C ASN A 28 6.56 -2.69 1.05
N CYS A 29 6.89 -1.56 1.67
CA CYS A 29 6.18 -1.08 2.84
C CYS A 29 5.20 0.03 2.46
N VAL A 30 4.00 -0.02 3.04
CA VAL A 30 2.95 0.99 2.96
C VAL A 30 2.77 1.51 4.37
N GLU A 31 3.24 2.73 4.59
CA GLU A 31 3.02 3.41 5.86
C GLU A 31 1.61 3.97 5.91
N ILE A 32 0.91 3.70 7.00
CA ILE A 32 -0.42 4.24 7.28
C ILE A 32 -0.36 5.11 8.53
N LYS A 33 -1.36 5.97 8.72
CA LYS A 33 -1.50 6.72 9.96
C LYS A 33 -1.61 5.73 11.15
N PRO A 34 -0.79 5.85 12.22
CA PRO A 34 -1.02 5.12 13.45
C PRO A 34 -2.38 5.49 14.06
N TRP A 35 -3.20 4.49 14.34
CA TRP A 35 -4.50 4.68 14.97
C TRP A 35 -4.37 5.10 16.44
N LYS A 36 -5.13 6.11 16.86
CA LYS A 36 -5.13 6.74 18.18
C LYS A 36 -6.56 6.87 18.74
N LEU A 37 -7.35 5.81 18.65
CA LEU A 37 -8.73 5.74 19.18
C LEU A 37 -9.74 6.68 18.49
N GLU A 38 -9.48 7.07 17.24
CA GLU A 38 -10.45 7.83 16.45
C GLU A 38 -11.52 6.89 15.88
N ASN A 39 -12.80 7.19 16.15
CA ASN A 39 -13.95 6.36 15.74
C ASN A 39 -14.35 6.57 14.27
N ASP A 40 -13.93 7.69 13.69
CA ASP A 40 -14.17 8.11 12.31
C ASP A 40 -12.98 7.77 11.38
N ASP A 41 -11.97 7.06 11.88
CA ASP A 41 -10.83 6.63 11.07
C ASP A 41 -11.26 5.54 10.07
N THR A 42 -11.16 5.85 8.78
CA THR A 42 -11.49 4.94 7.69
C THR A 42 -10.26 4.42 6.94
N GLN A 43 -9.04 4.67 7.42
CA GLN A 43 -7.80 4.42 6.67
C GLN A 43 -7.71 2.99 6.10
N LEU A 44 -8.13 1.98 6.87
CA LEU A 44 -8.13 0.58 6.43
C LEU A 44 -9.22 0.27 5.40
N LEU A 45 -10.39 0.92 5.50
CA LEU A 45 -11.46 0.81 4.51
C LEU A 45 -11.03 1.48 3.20
N ASP A 46 -10.40 2.65 3.29
CA ASP A 46 -9.95 3.43 2.14
C ASP A 46 -8.85 2.69 1.34
N LEU A 47 -8.10 1.80 1.97
CA LEU A 47 -7.10 0.93 1.31
C LEU A 47 -7.71 -0.21 0.49
N ILE A 48 -8.97 -0.61 0.74
CA ILE A 48 -9.58 -1.79 0.10
C ILE A 48 -9.53 -1.71 -1.43
N PRO A 49 -9.97 -0.61 -2.09
CA PRO A 49 -9.99 -0.56 -3.56
C PRO A 49 -8.62 -0.74 -4.19
N PHE A 50 -7.57 -0.17 -3.58
CA PHE A 50 -6.19 -0.35 -4.05
C PHE A 50 -5.74 -1.80 -3.94
N LEU A 51 -6.00 -2.46 -2.80
CA LEU A 51 -5.59 -3.84 -2.58
C LEU A 51 -6.36 -4.81 -3.49
N GLU A 52 -7.65 -4.58 -3.69
CA GLU A 52 -8.46 -5.32 -4.66
C GLU A 52 -7.92 -5.16 -6.08
N TYR A 53 -7.59 -3.93 -6.48
CA TYR A 53 -6.99 -3.67 -7.78
C TYR A 53 -5.67 -4.41 -7.95
N VAL A 54 -4.76 -4.37 -6.97
CA VAL A 54 -3.49 -5.11 -7.02
C VAL A 54 -3.72 -6.61 -7.16
N ALA A 55 -4.67 -7.17 -6.40
CA ALA A 55 -5.00 -8.60 -6.45
C ALA A 55 -5.57 -9.03 -7.81
N MET A 56 -6.32 -8.15 -8.48
CA MET A 56 -6.93 -8.39 -9.78
C MET A 56 -5.95 -8.15 -10.94
N ALA A 57 -5.24 -7.02 -10.93
CA ALA A 57 -4.29 -6.64 -11.98
C ALA A 57 -3.04 -7.52 -11.97
N ARG A 58 -2.67 -8.08 -10.80
CA ARG A 58 -1.52 -8.98 -10.61
C ARG A 58 -0.25 -8.43 -11.28
N PRO A 59 0.24 -7.26 -10.85
CA PRO A 59 1.48 -6.71 -11.38
C PRO A 59 2.61 -7.73 -11.23
N SER A 60 3.51 -7.77 -12.21
CA SER A 60 4.70 -8.64 -12.16
C SER A 60 5.62 -8.29 -10.99
N ASP A 61 5.61 -7.02 -10.58
CA ASP A 61 6.30 -6.52 -9.39
C ASP A 61 5.51 -5.42 -8.68
N ILE A 62 5.06 -5.71 -7.46
CA ILE A 62 4.30 -4.77 -6.64
C ILE A 62 5.11 -3.53 -6.26
N ARG A 63 6.44 -3.64 -6.17
CA ARG A 63 7.32 -2.55 -5.73
C ARG A 63 7.31 -1.40 -6.73
N ALA A 64 7.18 -1.69 -8.03
CA ALA A 64 7.04 -0.68 -9.08
C ALA A 64 5.72 0.11 -8.95
N VAL A 65 4.64 -0.60 -8.58
CA VAL A 65 3.34 0.04 -8.30
C VAL A 65 3.47 0.94 -7.08
N LEU A 66 3.99 0.43 -5.96
CA LEU A 66 4.19 1.20 -4.73
C LEU A 66 5.11 2.42 -4.92
N ALA A 67 6.17 2.27 -5.73
CA ALA A 67 7.06 3.37 -6.10
C ALA A 67 6.30 4.54 -6.74
N SER A 68 5.26 4.26 -7.55
CA SER A 68 4.44 5.30 -8.19
C SER A 68 3.56 6.10 -7.22
N TYR A 69 3.40 5.64 -5.98
CA TYR A 69 2.64 6.31 -4.92
C TYR A 69 3.54 6.88 -3.82
N GLN A 70 4.86 6.83 -3.97
CA GLN A 70 5.79 7.31 -2.93
C GLN A 70 5.51 8.76 -2.54
N GLY A 71 5.45 9.00 -1.23
CA GLY A 71 5.14 10.31 -0.65
C GLY A 71 3.68 10.75 -0.77
N ARG A 72 2.76 9.86 -1.18
CA ARG A 72 1.33 10.13 -1.30
C ARG A 72 0.52 9.21 -0.40
N ASP A 73 -0.67 9.65 -0.02
CA ASP A 73 -1.68 8.77 0.56
C ASP A 73 -2.21 7.85 -0.56
N ILE A 74 -1.88 6.55 -0.46
CA ILE A 74 -2.22 5.55 -1.50
C ILE A 74 -3.73 5.52 -1.77
N PRO A 75 -4.61 5.42 -0.74
CA PRO A 75 -6.05 5.45 -0.95
C PRO A 75 -6.54 6.66 -1.75
N ALA A 76 -6.21 7.87 -1.30
CA ALA A 76 -6.66 9.10 -1.93
C ALA A 76 -6.16 9.23 -3.37
N GLU A 77 -4.87 8.97 -3.59
CA GLU A 77 -4.26 9.02 -4.92
C GLU A 77 -4.87 7.95 -5.86
N PHE A 78 -5.14 6.75 -5.36
CA PHE A 78 -5.75 5.68 -6.15
C PHE A 78 -7.16 6.06 -6.63
N ILE A 79 -7.96 6.68 -5.76
CA ILE A 79 -9.30 7.18 -6.11
C ILE A 79 -9.21 8.27 -7.17
N GLU A 80 -8.31 9.24 -7.02
CA GLU A 80 -8.13 10.32 -8.00
C GLU A 80 -7.69 9.78 -9.36
N ARG A 81 -6.68 8.91 -9.41
CA ARG A 81 -6.24 8.26 -10.66
C ARG A 81 -7.35 7.44 -11.30
N SER A 82 -8.18 6.76 -10.52
CA SER A 82 -9.28 5.96 -11.04
C SER A 82 -10.35 6.81 -11.72
N LYS A 83 -10.59 8.04 -11.24
CA LYS A 83 -11.51 9.00 -11.89
C LYS A 83 -10.95 9.51 -13.22
N GLU A 84 -9.65 9.76 -13.31
CA GLU A 84 -9.01 10.24 -14.54
C GLU A 84 -9.07 9.20 -15.66
N HIS A 85 -8.88 7.92 -15.34
CA HIS A 85 -8.92 6.83 -16.33
C HIS A 85 -10.34 6.46 -16.79
N GLN A 86 -11.38 6.90 -16.08
CA GLN A 86 -12.79 6.68 -16.45
C GLN A 86 -13.39 7.79 -17.32
N ARG A 87 -12.63 8.88 -17.57
CA ARG A 87 -13.02 9.97 -18.48
C ARG A 87 -12.49 9.74 -19.88
#